data_AF-A0AAE0JUN6-F1
#
_entry.id   AF-A0AAE0JUN6-F1
#
_cell.length_a   1.000
_cell.length_b   1.000
_cell.length_c   1.000
_cell.angle_alpha   90.00
_cell.angle_beta   90.00
_cell.angle_gamma   90.00
#
_symmetry.space_group_name_H-M   'P 1'
#
loop_
_entity.id
_entity.type
_entity.pdbx_description
1 polymer ?
#
loop_
_entity_poly.entity_id
_entity_poly.type
_entity_poly.pdbx_seq_one_letter_code
_entity_poly.pdbx_strand_id
1 'polypeptide(L)'
;MSYRREIELVFDTALFQERDEQEQQQQDSRIDLWYLADKRELSPLPATPEKDFFLQCIRDHVRGMMMAPSSSAPRVSRLLSTVSASWDKANAVARHVRLLNLSFPTSVAKTSDASIAIRSSVLLVPLQTRAEVVLTLQSVPGVAGEAVEVAVMPDARVVYGEPFNVVKMKDFLDTKLGGCVLGMAGDGKQQSWSDVVSELHRRLLARGLKARQK
;
A
#
# COMPACT_ATOMS: atom_id res chain seq x y z
N MET A 1 21.77 -7.19 4.81
CA MET A 1 21.01 -7.25 6.09
C MET A 1 19.60 -7.75 5.80
N SER A 2 19.06 -8.71 6.57
CA SER A 2 17.71 -9.23 6.36
C SER A 2 16.71 -8.70 7.42
N TYR A 3 15.59 -8.12 7.00
CA TYR A 3 14.50 -7.72 7.91
C TYR A 3 13.36 -8.74 7.86
N ARG A 4 12.98 -9.27 9.03
CA ARG A 4 11.96 -10.34 9.20
C ARG A 4 12.13 -11.57 8.29
N ARG A 5 13.36 -11.78 7.77
CA ARG A 5 13.70 -12.75 6.73
C ARG A 5 12.89 -12.57 5.42
N GLU A 6 12.19 -11.45 5.25
CA GLU A 6 11.29 -11.19 4.10
C GLU A 6 11.97 -10.32 3.05
N ILE A 7 12.73 -9.32 3.49
CA ILE A 7 13.51 -8.45 2.61
C ILE A 7 14.98 -8.50 3.00
N GLU A 8 15.82 -8.39 2.00
CA GLU A 8 17.25 -8.22 2.13
C GLU A 8 17.65 -6.87 1.54
N LEU A 9 18.31 -6.05 2.34
CA LEU A 9 18.91 -4.80 1.88
C LEU A 9 20.41 -5.03 1.70
N VAL A 10 20.88 -4.78 0.47
CA VAL A 10 22.29 -4.80 0.05
C VAL A 10 22.66 -3.37 -0.32
N PHE A 11 23.70 -2.83 0.31
CA PHE A 11 24.25 -1.52 0.01
C PHE A 11 25.77 -1.56 0.16
N ASP A 12 26.46 -0.74 -0.62
CA ASP A 12 27.89 -0.51 -0.44
C ASP A 12 28.13 0.42 0.77
N THR A 13 29.01 0.00 1.67
CA THR A 13 29.37 0.77 2.88
C THR A 13 30.20 2.01 2.54
N ALA A 14 30.85 2.05 1.38
CA ALA A 14 31.59 3.21 0.89
C ALA A 14 30.70 4.44 0.67
N LEU A 15 29.37 4.25 0.58
CA LEU A 15 28.37 5.31 0.40
C LEU A 15 28.12 6.14 1.66
N PHE A 16 28.54 5.64 2.83
CA PHE A 16 28.36 6.32 4.12
C PHE A 16 29.65 6.97 4.63
N GLN A 17 30.73 6.87 3.85
CA GLN A 17 32.01 7.47 4.17
C GLN A 17 31.98 8.92 3.67
N GLU A 18 32.21 9.88 4.57
CA GLU A 18 32.34 11.30 4.22
C GLU A 18 33.51 11.43 3.23
N ARG A 19 33.20 11.60 1.94
CA ARG A 19 34.21 11.97 0.94
C ARG A 19 34.13 13.45 0.67
N ASP A 20 35.30 14.08 0.60
CA ASP A 20 35.45 15.45 0.17
C ASP A 20 34.81 15.66 -1.21
N GLU A 21 34.21 16.84 -1.39
CA GLU A 21 33.28 17.25 -2.44
C GLU A 21 33.83 17.15 -3.90
N GLN A 22 35.06 16.66 -4.09
CA GLN A 22 35.75 16.60 -5.38
C GLN A 22 35.66 15.24 -6.10
N GLU A 23 35.17 14.17 -5.45
CA GLU A 23 35.01 12.84 -6.07
C GLU A 23 33.53 12.45 -6.35
N GLN A 24 32.61 13.42 -6.38
CA GLN A 24 31.16 13.19 -6.63
C GLN A 24 30.80 12.91 -8.10
N GLN A 25 31.74 12.42 -8.92
CA GLN A 25 31.45 11.95 -10.27
C GLN A 25 31.29 10.42 -10.29
N GLN A 26 30.02 10.00 -10.34
CA GLN A 26 29.58 8.71 -10.89
C GLN A 26 30.28 7.47 -10.31
N GLN A 27 29.99 7.15 -9.06
CA GLN A 27 29.90 5.74 -8.71
C GLN A 27 28.42 5.33 -8.77
N ASP A 28 28.14 4.33 -9.60
CA ASP A 28 26.87 3.60 -9.66
C ASP A 28 26.60 3.00 -8.26
N SER A 29 26.02 3.81 -7.38
CA SER A 29 25.75 3.46 -5.99
C SER A 29 24.73 2.33 -5.95
N ARG A 30 25.21 1.09 -5.85
CA ARG A 30 24.38 -0.12 -5.82
C ARG A 30 23.71 -0.28 -4.47
N ILE A 31 22.52 0.31 -4.33
CA ILE A 31 21.58 -0.04 -3.27
C ILE A 31 20.49 -0.89 -3.90
N ASP A 32 20.48 -2.17 -3.54
CA ASP A 32 19.49 -3.12 -4.02
C ASP A 32 18.75 -3.73 -2.83
N LEU A 33 17.42 -3.63 -2.89
CA LEU A 33 16.52 -4.26 -1.93
C LEU A 33 15.92 -5.50 -2.59
N TRP A 34 16.10 -6.68 -2.05
CA TRP A 34 15.58 -7.93 -2.60
C TRP A 34 14.44 -8.47 -1.75
N TYR A 35 13.43 -9.04 -2.40
CA TYR A 35 12.48 -9.91 -1.71
C TYR A 35 13.12 -11.28 -1.58
N LEU A 36 13.18 -11.80 -0.36
CA LEU A 36 13.82 -13.07 -0.05
C LEU A 36 12.80 -14.14 0.40
N ALA A 37 11.54 -13.74 0.62
CA ALA A 37 10.52 -14.64 1.14
C ALA A 37 10.02 -15.67 0.11
N ASP A 38 10.20 -15.37 -1.18
CA ASP A 38 9.87 -16.24 -2.32
C ASP A 38 10.84 -17.43 -2.45
N LYS A 39 12.11 -17.22 -2.07
CA LYS A 39 13.21 -18.21 -2.16
C LYS A 39 13.44 -18.99 -0.86
N ARG A 40 12.52 -18.92 0.11
CA ARG A 40 12.66 -19.68 1.37
C ARG A 40 12.47 -21.17 1.13
N GLU A 41 13.41 -21.97 1.62
CA GLU A 41 13.34 -23.44 1.58
C GLU A 41 12.17 -23.99 2.40
N LEU A 42 11.79 -23.30 3.48
CA LEU A 42 10.63 -23.60 4.32
C LEU A 42 9.57 -22.51 4.12
N SER A 43 8.38 -22.92 3.65
CA SER A 43 7.19 -22.09 3.38
C SER A 43 7.46 -20.82 2.55
N PRO A 44 7.75 -20.96 1.24
CA PRO A 44 7.91 -19.81 0.36
C PRO A 44 6.63 -18.98 0.34
N LEU A 45 6.76 -17.68 0.61
CA LEU A 45 5.66 -16.73 0.47
C LEU A 45 5.78 -16.08 -0.90
N PRO A 46 4.82 -16.31 -1.83
CA PRO A 46 4.86 -15.66 -3.12
C PRO A 46 4.76 -14.15 -2.95
N ALA A 47 5.53 -13.42 -3.75
CA ALA A 47 5.44 -11.97 -3.81
C ALA A 47 4.04 -11.59 -4.30
N THR A 48 3.27 -10.94 -3.42
CA THR A 48 1.97 -10.40 -3.79
C THR A 48 2.17 -9.05 -4.48
N PRO A 49 1.30 -8.66 -5.43
CA PRO A 49 1.49 -7.42 -6.19
C PRO A 49 1.56 -6.17 -5.30
N GLU A 50 0.89 -6.18 -4.15
CA GLU A 50 1.02 -5.13 -3.16
C GLU A 50 2.41 -5.08 -2.52
N LYS A 51 3.04 -6.22 -2.22
CA LYS A 51 4.39 -6.25 -1.66
C LYS A 51 5.43 -5.80 -2.68
N ASP A 52 5.28 -6.20 -3.93
CA ASP A 52 6.18 -5.77 -5.02
C ASP A 52 6.10 -4.26 -5.26
N PHE A 53 4.89 -3.70 -5.22
CA PHE A 53 4.68 -2.25 -5.29
C PHE A 53 5.44 -1.51 -4.18
N PHE A 54 5.23 -1.91 -2.92
CA PHE A 54 5.95 -1.28 -1.80
C PHE A 54 7.47 -1.48 -1.90
N LEU A 55 7.93 -2.63 -2.38
CA LEU A 55 9.35 -2.89 -2.59
C LEU A 55 9.94 -1.92 -3.62
N GLN A 56 9.25 -1.67 -4.72
CA GLN A 56 9.64 -0.69 -5.73
C GLN A 56 9.65 0.73 -5.13
N CYS A 57 8.61 1.14 -4.40
CA CYS A 57 8.56 2.46 -3.78
C CYS A 57 9.68 2.67 -2.74
N ILE A 58 10.03 1.64 -1.97
CA ILE A 58 11.14 1.71 -1.01
C ILE A 58 12.47 1.87 -1.74
N ARG A 59 12.70 1.11 -2.82
CA ARG A 59 13.91 1.23 -3.65
C ARG A 59 14.06 2.65 -4.19
N ASP A 60 12.99 3.20 -4.77
CA ASP A 60 13.02 4.54 -5.37
C ASP A 60 13.22 5.62 -4.30
N HIS A 61 12.58 5.48 -3.13
CA HIS A 61 12.76 6.41 -2.01
C HIS A 61 14.19 6.36 -1.44
N VAL A 62 14.78 5.17 -1.28
CA VAL A 62 16.15 5.00 -0.79
C VAL A 62 17.18 5.56 -1.77
N ARG A 63 16.99 5.35 -3.08
CA ARG A 63 17.82 5.96 -4.12
C ARG A 63 17.71 7.49 -4.10
N GLY A 64 16.50 8.01 -3.98
CA GLY A 64 16.26 9.46 -3.84
C GLY A 64 16.95 10.08 -2.63
N MET A 65 16.97 9.39 -1.48
CA MET A 65 17.69 9.84 -0.29
C MET A 65 19.21 9.91 -0.47
N MET A 66 19.80 9.00 -1.25
CA MET A 66 21.26 9.00 -1.47
C MET A 66 21.71 9.95 -2.58
N MET A 67 20.83 10.27 -3.53
CA MET A 67 21.12 11.24 -4.61
C MET A 67 20.82 12.70 -4.20
N ALA A 68 20.14 12.93 -3.08
CA ALA A 68 19.81 14.27 -2.61
C ALA A 68 21.07 14.99 -2.08
N PRO A 69 21.35 16.23 -2.52
CA PRO A 69 22.61 16.95 -2.26
C PRO A 69 22.69 17.57 -0.85
N SER A 70 22.01 17.00 0.15
CA SER A 70 22.14 17.50 1.52
C SER A 70 23.45 17.05 2.14
N SER A 71 24.16 18.01 2.72
CA SER A 71 25.46 17.99 3.40
C SER A 71 25.63 17.00 4.56
N SER A 72 24.81 15.96 4.65
CA SER A 72 24.98 14.85 5.58
C SER A 72 24.52 13.56 4.90
N ALA A 73 25.46 12.66 4.61
CA ALA A 73 25.12 11.31 4.17
C ALA A 73 24.12 10.70 5.20
N PRO A 74 23.01 10.09 4.75
CA PRO A 74 22.01 9.56 5.66
C PRO A 74 22.67 8.47 6.53
N ARG A 75 22.69 8.65 7.85
CA ARG A 75 23.21 7.62 8.77
C ARG A 75 22.55 6.28 8.48
N VAL A 76 23.32 5.19 8.47
CA VAL A 76 22.83 3.81 8.23
C VAL A 76 21.62 3.49 9.12
N SER A 77 21.60 3.98 10.36
CA SER A 77 20.48 3.81 11.29
C SER A 77 19.17 4.41 10.77
N ARG A 78 19.22 5.60 10.14
CA ARG A 78 18.05 6.30 9.58
C ARG A 78 17.53 5.54 8.35
N LEU A 79 18.43 5.10 7.48
CA LEU A 79 18.07 4.27 6.32
C LEU A 79 17.34 3.00 6.76
N LEU A 80 17.89 2.29 7.76
CA LEU A 80 17.31 1.06 8.27
C LEU A 80 15.94 1.30 8.91
N SER A 81 15.78 2.36 9.70
CA SER A 81 14.47 2.69 10.29
C SER A 81 13.42 3.04 9.23
N THR A 82 13.81 3.74 8.16
CA THR A 82 12.92 4.07 7.05
C THR A 82 12.49 2.82 6.29
N VAL A 83 13.43 1.92 5.97
CA VAL A 83 13.13 0.66 5.28
C VAL A 83 12.22 -0.24 6.14
N SER A 84 12.53 -0.40 7.44
CA SER A 84 11.71 -1.24 8.32
C SER A 84 10.30 -0.69 8.50
N ALA A 85 10.15 0.63 8.71
CA ALA A 85 8.84 1.27 8.87
C ALA A 85 8.00 1.18 7.58
N SER A 86 8.63 1.36 6.42
CA SER A 86 7.97 1.23 5.12
C SER A 86 7.55 -0.21 4.84
N TRP A 87 8.38 -1.19 5.22
CA TRP A 87 8.03 -2.60 5.09
C TRP A 87 6.91 -3.03 6.05
N ASP A 88 6.86 -2.46 7.25
CA ASP A 88 5.75 -2.68 8.18
C ASP A 88 4.42 -2.14 7.63
N LYS A 89 4.44 -0.99 6.91
CA LYS A 89 3.26 -0.49 6.16
C LYS A 89 2.86 -1.47 5.05
N ALA A 90 3.81 -1.99 4.28
CA ALA A 90 3.54 -2.97 3.23
C ALA A 90 2.84 -4.23 3.78
N ASN A 91 3.34 -4.74 4.92
CA ASN A 91 2.73 -5.87 5.61
C ASN A 91 1.33 -5.56 6.16
N ALA A 92 1.09 -4.35 6.67
CA ALA A 92 -0.25 -3.93 7.09
C ALA A 92 -1.24 -3.92 5.90
N VAL A 93 -0.84 -3.36 4.74
CA VAL A 93 -1.66 -3.37 3.52
C VAL A 93 -1.95 -4.80 3.05
N ALA A 94 -0.93 -5.65 2.97
CA ALA A 94 -1.11 -7.05 2.57
C ALA A 94 -2.10 -7.80 3.47
N ARG A 95 -2.09 -7.53 4.79
CA ARG A 95 -3.12 -8.08 5.70
C ARG A 95 -4.50 -7.52 5.40
N HIS A 96 -4.65 -6.22 5.15
CA HIS A 96 -5.95 -5.63 4.82
C HIS A 96 -6.52 -6.20 3.52
N VAL A 97 -5.69 -6.35 2.48
CA VAL A 97 -6.06 -7.01 1.22
C VAL A 97 -6.48 -8.45 1.46
N ARG A 98 -5.73 -9.20 2.27
CA ARG A 98 -6.08 -10.59 2.62
C ARG A 98 -7.43 -10.67 3.34
N LEU A 99 -7.68 -9.81 4.33
CA LEU A 99 -8.97 -9.76 5.03
C LEU A 99 -10.11 -9.38 4.08
N LEU A 100 -9.88 -8.42 3.18
CA LEU A 100 -10.82 -8.05 2.14
C LEU A 100 -11.17 -9.25 1.25
N ASN A 101 -10.16 -10.02 0.82
CA ASN A 101 -10.32 -11.17 -0.05
C ASN A 101 -11.06 -12.34 0.61
N LEU A 102 -10.97 -12.46 1.94
CA LEU A 102 -11.74 -13.44 2.70
C LEU A 102 -13.23 -13.09 2.79
N SER A 103 -13.56 -11.79 2.83
CA SER A 103 -14.94 -11.32 2.93
C SER A 103 -15.62 -11.13 1.56
N PHE A 104 -14.86 -10.65 0.58
CA PHE A 104 -15.35 -10.26 -0.74
C PHE A 104 -14.34 -10.68 -1.81
N PRO A 105 -14.77 -11.24 -2.96
CA PRO A 105 -13.88 -11.55 -4.06
C PRO A 105 -13.04 -10.33 -4.45
N THR A 106 -11.72 -10.42 -4.26
CA THR A 106 -10.81 -9.29 -4.40
C THR A 106 -9.67 -9.63 -5.37
N SER A 107 -9.39 -8.71 -6.29
CA SER A 107 -8.26 -8.80 -7.23
C SER A 107 -7.37 -7.58 -7.10
N VAL A 108 -6.05 -7.79 -7.10
CA VAL A 108 -5.06 -6.70 -7.08
C VAL A 108 -4.37 -6.66 -8.43
N ALA A 109 -4.26 -5.47 -9.02
CA ALA A 109 -3.60 -5.25 -10.30
C ALA A 109 -2.67 -4.04 -10.22
N LYS A 110 -1.49 -4.14 -10.82
CA LYS A 110 -0.58 -3.00 -10.98
C LYS A 110 -1.16 -2.06 -12.04
N THR A 111 -1.33 -0.77 -11.68
CA THR A 111 -1.86 0.24 -12.60
C THR A 111 -0.76 1.11 -13.19
N SER A 112 0.30 1.39 -12.43
CA SER A 112 1.53 2.02 -12.93
C SER A 112 2.72 1.58 -12.08
N ASP A 113 3.92 2.06 -12.40
CA ASP A 113 5.12 1.81 -11.58
C ASP A 113 5.03 2.39 -10.17
N ALA A 114 4.20 3.42 -9.98
CA ALA A 114 3.96 4.08 -8.71
C ALA A 114 2.52 3.94 -8.21
N SER A 115 1.72 3.02 -8.77
CA SER A 115 0.36 2.77 -8.28
C SER A 115 -0.14 1.34 -8.50
N ILE A 116 -1.01 0.91 -7.59
CA ILE A 116 -1.75 -0.36 -7.71
C ILE A 116 -3.23 -0.15 -7.42
N ALA A 117 -4.09 -0.95 -8.03
CA ALA A 117 -5.52 -0.94 -7.78
C ALA A 117 -5.97 -2.27 -7.17
N ILE A 118 -6.65 -2.17 -6.03
CA ILE A 118 -7.29 -3.28 -5.32
C ILE A 118 -8.78 -3.20 -5.59
N ARG A 119 -9.34 -4.17 -6.30
CA ARG A 119 -10.75 -4.22 -6.68
C ARG A 119 -11.47 -5.28 -5.89
N SER A 120 -12.54 -4.91 -5.21
CA SER A 120 -13.37 -5.83 -4.42
C SER A 120 -14.80 -5.81 -4.92
N SER A 121 -15.36 -7.00 -5.18
CA SER A 121 -16.72 -7.16 -5.68
C SER A 121 -17.71 -7.35 -4.53
N VAL A 122 -18.67 -6.45 -4.41
CA VAL A 122 -19.76 -6.48 -3.43
C VAL A 122 -21.05 -6.91 -4.11
N LEU A 123 -21.49 -8.13 -3.83
CA LEU A 123 -22.73 -8.70 -4.39
C LEU A 123 -23.90 -8.51 -3.44
N LEU A 124 -24.93 -7.81 -3.89
CA LEU A 124 -26.18 -7.57 -3.17
C LEU A 124 -27.24 -8.55 -3.69
N VAL A 125 -27.20 -9.79 -3.21
CA VAL A 125 -28.03 -10.91 -3.73
C VAL A 125 -29.53 -10.60 -3.78
N PRO A 126 -30.18 -10.04 -2.73
CA PRO A 126 -31.62 -9.75 -2.77
C PRO A 126 -32.03 -8.71 -3.83
N LEU A 127 -31.07 -7.90 -4.25
CA LEU A 127 -31.26 -6.78 -5.17
C LEU A 127 -30.70 -7.09 -6.57
N GLN A 128 -30.17 -8.30 -6.78
CA GLN A 128 -29.50 -8.71 -8.03
C GLN A 128 -28.49 -7.66 -8.53
N THR A 129 -27.83 -6.97 -7.60
CA THR A 129 -26.96 -5.83 -7.90
C THR A 129 -25.53 -6.17 -7.53
N ARG A 130 -24.59 -5.84 -8.41
CA ARG A 130 -23.15 -5.94 -8.14
C ARG A 130 -22.55 -4.55 -8.15
N ALA A 131 -21.94 -4.18 -7.03
CA ALA A 131 -21.08 -3.03 -6.91
C ALA A 131 -19.62 -3.47 -6.80
N GLU A 132 -18.71 -2.61 -7.23
CA GLU A 132 -17.27 -2.79 -7.05
C GLU A 132 -16.72 -1.61 -6.27
N VAL A 133 -15.89 -1.92 -5.27
CA VAL A 133 -15.07 -0.97 -4.53
C VAL A 133 -13.66 -1.06 -5.07
N VAL A 134 -13.08 0.07 -5.46
CA VAL A 134 -11.72 0.15 -5.99
C VAL A 134 -10.89 1.00 -5.04
N LEU A 135 -9.84 0.44 -4.46
CA LEU A 135 -8.87 1.17 -3.66
C LEU A 135 -7.61 1.33 -4.48
N THR A 136 -7.31 2.56 -4.90
CA THR A 136 -6.06 2.86 -5.61
C THR A 136 -5.03 3.31 -4.60
N LEU A 137 -3.89 2.63 -4.58
CA LEU A 137 -2.74 2.99 -3.77
C LEU A 137 -1.73 3.69 -4.67
N GLN A 138 -1.28 4.87 -4.26
CA GLN A 138 -0.33 5.66 -5.02
C GLN A 138 0.82 6.09 -4.12
N SER A 139 2.05 5.91 -4.59
CA SER A 139 3.24 6.43 -3.91
C SER A 139 3.24 7.95 -3.98
N VAL A 140 3.37 8.59 -2.82
CA VAL A 140 3.53 10.04 -2.71
C VAL A 140 5.01 10.32 -2.41
N PRO A 141 5.62 11.36 -3.02
CA PRO A 141 6.97 11.77 -2.63
C PRO A 141 6.98 12.22 -1.18
N GLY A 142 7.50 11.36 -0.30
CA GLY A 142 7.65 11.64 1.13
C GLY A 142 8.83 12.57 1.43
N VAL A 143 8.83 13.15 2.62
CA VAL A 143 9.94 13.94 3.14
C VAL A 143 11.17 13.05 3.33
N ALA A 144 12.36 13.56 2.95
CA ALA A 144 13.61 12.81 3.02
C ALA A 144 13.85 12.26 4.44
N GLY A 145 13.86 10.92 4.58
CA GLY A 145 14.15 10.22 5.82
C GLY A 145 12.97 9.94 6.73
N GLU A 146 11.74 10.07 6.23
CA GLU A 146 10.56 9.44 6.80
C GLU A 146 10.21 8.13 6.03
N ALA A 147 9.30 7.31 6.56
CA ALA A 147 8.83 6.11 5.87
C ALA A 147 8.04 6.46 4.61
N VAL A 148 8.09 5.60 3.59
CA VAL A 148 7.36 5.77 2.32
C VAL A 148 5.89 6.11 2.61
N GLU A 149 5.41 7.19 2.00
CA GLU A 149 4.02 7.62 2.06
C GLU A 149 3.25 7.05 0.88
N VAL A 150 2.12 6.42 1.19
CA VAL A 150 1.21 5.85 0.19
C VAL A 150 -0.17 6.42 0.46
N ALA A 151 -0.70 7.15 -0.52
CA ALA A 151 -2.05 7.66 -0.49
C ALA A 151 -3.04 6.54 -0.86
N VAL A 152 -4.19 6.52 -0.18
CA VAL A 152 -5.30 5.62 -0.49
C VAL A 152 -6.41 6.44 -1.12
N MET A 153 -6.72 6.16 -2.39
CA MET A 153 -7.80 6.81 -3.13
C MET A 153 -8.92 5.78 -3.36
N PRO A 154 -9.97 5.78 -2.52
CA PRO A 154 -11.11 4.91 -2.72
C PRO A 154 -12.02 5.44 -3.83
N ASP A 155 -12.62 4.49 -4.53
CA ASP A 155 -13.63 4.72 -5.55
C ASP A 155 -14.66 3.59 -5.51
N ALA A 156 -15.83 3.84 -6.08
CA ALA A 156 -16.91 2.88 -6.13
C ALA A 156 -17.61 2.93 -7.48
N ARG A 157 -18.11 1.80 -7.97
CA ARG A 157 -18.92 1.73 -9.18
C ARG A 157 -19.97 0.64 -9.10
N VAL A 158 -21.09 0.83 -9.78
CA VAL A 158 -22.09 -0.22 -9.96
C VAL A 158 -21.82 -0.90 -11.29
N VAL A 159 -21.65 -2.23 -11.28
CA VAL A 159 -21.38 -3.03 -12.49
C VAL A 159 -22.69 -3.37 -13.19
N TYR A 160 -23.68 -3.84 -12.42
CA TYR A 160 -25.03 -4.13 -12.91
C TYR A 160 -26.03 -4.10 -11.75
N GLY A 161 -27.31 -3.92 -12.09
CA GLY A 161 -28.42 -3.89 -11.13
C GLY A 161 -28.95 -2.48 -10.88
N GLU A 162 -29.39 -2.22 -9.65
CA GLU A 162 -29.97 -0.95 -9.25
C GLU A 162 -28.93 0.19 -9.29
N PRO A 163 -29.27 1.37 -9.84
CA PRO A 163 -28.36 2.51 -9.87
C PRO A 163 -28.25 3.13 -8.48
N PHE A 164 -27.33 2.61 -7.67
CA PHE A 164 -26.94 3.25 -6.43
C PHE A 164 -26.19 4.56 -6.68
N ASN A 165 -26.35 5.52 -5.76
CA ASN A 165 -25.64 6.79 -5.85
C ASN A 165 -24.14 6.58 -5.54
N VAL A 166 -23.35 6.47 -6.60
CA VAL A 166 -21.90 6.24 -6.57
C VAL A 166 -21.16 7.34 -5.80
N VAL A 167 -21.57 8.60 -5.95
CA VAL A 167 -20.94 9.74 -5.24
C VAL A 167 -21.03 9.53 -3.73
N LYS A 168 -22.22 9.18 -3.22
CA LYS A 168 -22.41 8.89 -1.79
C LYS A 168 -21.64 7.67 -1.30
N MET A 169 -21.40 6.69 -2.18
CA MET A 169 -20.57 5.51 -1.85
C MET A 169 -19.11 5.92 -1.72
N LYS A 170 -18.61 6.72 -2.66
CA LYS A 170 -17.26 7.25 -2.63
C LYS A 170 -17.02 8.13 -1.40
N ASP A 171 -17.90 9.10 -1.14
CA ASP A 171 -17.79 9.99 0.04
C ASP A 171 -17.74 9.19 1.35
N PHE A 172 -18.52 8.11 1.44
CA PHE A 172 -18.50 7.21 2.60
C PHE A 172 -17.15 6.50 2.75
N LEU A 173 -16.60 5.99 1.65
CA LEU A 173 -15.30 5.33 1.64
C LEU A 173 -14.17 6.33 1.97
N ASP A 174 -14.18 7.52 1.36
CA ASP A 174 -13.22 8.59 1.65
C ASP A 174 -13.23 8.97 3.13
N THR A 175 -14.41 9.10 3.74
CA THR A 175 -14.55 9.45 5.16
C THR A 175 -14.03 8.36 6.09
N LYS A 176 -14.14 7.08 5.71
CA LYS A 176 -13.83 5.94 6.58
C LYS A 176 -12.45 5.33 6.37
N LEU A 177 -11.91 5.46 5.16
CA LEU A 177 -10.60 4.91 4.76
C LEU A 177 -9.53 5.99 4.59
N GLY A 178 -9.91 7.27 4.65
CA GLY A 178 -9.18 8.38 4.04
C GLY A 178 -7.73 8.62 4.47
N GLY A 179 -6.99 9.21 3.52
CA GLY A 179 -5.70 9.88 3.67
C GLY A 179 -4.52 9.06 3.19
N CYS A 180 -3.83 8.43 4.13
CA CYS A 180 -2.58 7.71 3.90
C CYS A 180 -2.61 6.35 4.58
N VAL A 181 -1.82 5.40 4.07
CA VAL A 181 -1.53 4.15 4.77
C VAL A 181 -0.72 4.48 6.04
N LEU A 182 -1.42 4.67 7.15
CA LEU A 182 -0.78 4.77 8.45
C LEU A 182 -0.22 3.39 8.81
N GLY A 183 1.06 3.36 9.18
CA GLY A 183 1.65 2.17 9.78
C GLY A 183 0.94 1.83 11.09
N MET A 184 1.28 0.67 11.66
CA MET A 184 0.75 0.14 12.94
C MET A 184 0.88 1.10 14.16
N ALA A 185 1.46 2.29 14.00
CA ALA A 185 1.60 3.34 15.00
C ALA A 185 0.48 4.39 14.98
N GLY A 186 -0.47 4.30 14.03
CA GLY A 186 -1.66 5.15 14.01
C GLY A 186 -2.62 4.76 15.15
N ASP A 187 -2.93 5.75 15.98
CA ASP A 187 -3.91 5.75 17.07
C ASP A 187 -5.08 4.77 16.78
N GLY A 188 -5.34 3.82 17.70
CA GLY A 188 -6.04 2.53 17.50
C GLY A 188 -7.50 2.54 17.04
N LYS A 189 -7.89 3.46 16.15
CA LYS A 189 -9.22 3.65 15.55
C LYS A 189 -9.24 3.39 14.04
N GLN A 190 -8.16 2.90 13.43
CA GLN A 190 -8.20 2.57 12.01
C GLN A 190 -9.01 1.28 11.80
N GLN A 191 -10.24 1.45 11.30
CA GLN A 191 -11.12 0.33 10.95
C GLN A 191 -10.48 -0.48 9.82
N SER A 192 -10.60 -1.80 9.89
CA SER A 192 -10.09 -2.65 8.82
C SER A 192 -10.85 -2.36 7.52
N TRP A 193 -10.16 -2.40 6.38
CA TRP A 193 -10.81 -2.17 5.07
C TRP A 193 -12.00 -3.12 4.84
N SER A 194 -11.90 -4.36 5.31
CA SER A 194 -12.99 -5.34 5.31
C SER A 194 -14.21 -4.89 6.11
N ASP A 195 -14.03 -4.28 7.28
CA ASP A 195 -15.15 -3.78 8.10
C ASP A 195 -15.87 -2.63 7.42
N VAL A 196 -15.11 -1.72 6.80
CA VAL A 196 -15.68 -0.57 6.07
C VAL A 196 -16.47 -1.03 4.86
N VAL A 197 -15.94 -1.98 4.07
CA VAL A 197 -16.67 -2.55 2.92
C VAL A 197 -17.88 -3.36 3.38
N SER A 198 -17.79 -4.08 4.51
CA SER A 198 -18.92 -4.79 5.11
C SER A 198 -20.02 -3.85 5.60
N GLU A 199 -19.65 -2.71 6.17
CA GLU A 199 -20.58 -1.65 6.56
C GLU A 199 -21.26 -1.04 5.32
N LEU A 200 -20.51 -0.77 4.26
CA LEU A 200 -21.07 -0.31 2.98
C LEU A 200 -22.07 -1.32 2.42
N HIS A 201 -21.72 -2.60 2.41
CA HIS A 201 -22.59 -3.69 1.98
C HIS A 201 -23.92 -3.71 2.76
N ARG A 202 -23.87 -3.65 4.11
CA ARG A 202 -25.07 -3.60 4.96
C ARG A 202 -25.95 -2.38 4.68
N ARG A 203 -25.34 -1.21 4.45
CA ARG A 203 -26.06 0.03 4.11
C ARG A 203 -26.75 -0.04 2.75
N LEU A 204 -26.09 -0.61 1.74
CA LEU A 204 -26.65 -0.77 0.41
C LEU A 204 -27.84 -1.74 0.42
N LEU A 205 -27.70 -2.87 1.13
CA LEU A 205 -28.81 -3.81 1.33
C LEU A 205 -30.02 -3.14 2.00
N ALA A 206 -29.79 -2.43 3.10
CA ALA A 206 -30.87 -1.75 3.83
C ALA A 206 -31.57 -0.67 2.99
N ARG A 207 -30.84 0.01 2.09
CA ARG A 207 -31.41 1.02 1.19
C ARG A 207 -32.20 0.40 0.04
N GLY A 208 -31.68 -0.62 -0.63
CA GLY A 208 -32.40 -1.25 -1.73
C GLY A 208 -33.67 -1.97 -1.28
N LEU A 209 -33.65 -2.62 -0.10
CA LEU A 209 -34.86 -3.23 0.47
C LEU A 209 -35.96 -2.21 0.75
N LYS A 210 -35.60 -1.01 1.23
CA LYS A 210 -36.56 0.08 1.44
C LYS A 210 -37.10 0.66 0.15
N ALA A 211 -36.29 0.71 -0.91
CA ALA A 211 -36.73 1.21 -2.22
C ALA A 211 -37.74 0.27 -2.89
N ARG A 212 -37.60 -1.05 -2.68
CA ARG A 212 -38.47 -2.07 -3.27
C ARG A 212 -39.80 -2.28 -2.53
N GLN A 213 -39.92 -1.78 -1.31
CA GLN A 213 -41.16 -1.82 -0.50
C GLN A 213 -42.10 -0.63 -0.77
N LYS A 214 -41.68 0.33 -1.59
CA LYS A 214 -42.51 1.43 -2.10
C LYS A 214 -42.97 1.12 -3.52
#